data_AF-A0A0J6NLX2-F1
#
_entry.id   AF-A0A0J6NLX2-F1
#
_cell.length_a   1.000
_cell.length_b   1.000
_cell.length_c   1.000
_cell.angle_alpha   90.00
_cell.angle_beta   90.00
_cell.angle_gamma   90.00
#
_symmetry.space_group_name_H-M   'P 1'
#
loop_
_entity.id
_entity.type
_entity.pdbx_description
1 polymer ?
#
loop_
_entity_poly.entity_id
_entity_poly.type
_entity_poly.pdbx_seq_one_letter_code
_entity_poly.pdbx_strand_id
1 'polypeptide(L)'
;MKTSLHFEAPSDLSVGTVRIKGEGQTIADWVATPDNRTFQRDDLKPGIYYAEIGPAGVSPQSVVFEIREGKTSNVVLPSFSALASSGSNTSFFDTTSQQTVAEVPYSVSLNVIEKLNLPPHQSEAFSGIAHENIIDPKRSQQVDVSKERRRISIGLSEEKHGCETFDTFRGQSKMELFSGRLEIEIPTDLHRDHWAGHRIRLSAAIEQVRVERCLLPLYRGGTKITVAAPPFAPSDLELGIMPVDPKLRALVRALDAGASSEATAVRDNILGNSDLAALLADEADPWAAILAGLLAIRFPEVFPPIDPVWADKLGERANWAYDVHVIRASQALFAAHDSPPEAQDEAIAKAIACLAKAQVAGSPYYRYTNQLFSEMAAGIVDYLKTNKTCIDPAVVARFNRLYGRWHRELPLQRGVGPTFTWLARDQDALKKRKVLVPYRHSSGRLRSRDSSIIFEGQVSAGQIVIIGGGQDTIRHFPNNGTVISSFVEQSADAPDYGFSQMPALGRAPGPDKDPNRGRFGGLNSREGFRLMAAFEPTNDSDWVTIILTVEAERSAKIGLGDSAWFVLHPTFSPSALKVTFRGNRARLRIQAWGGFTVGVWLSKAGIELECDLTKIEGAPDIIKFR
;
A
#
# COMPACT_ATOMS: atom_id res chain seq x y z
N MET A 1 -22.51 38.58 -11.75
CA MET A 1 -21.25 38.44 -10.99
C MET A 1 -20.56 37.17 -11.48
N LYS A 2 -19.22 37.15 -11.58
CA LYS A 2 -18.50 35.98 -12.10
C LYS A 2 -18.38 34.92 -11.00
N THR A 3 -18.94 33.74 -11.25
CA THR A 3 -18.89 32.59 -10.34
C THR A 3 -17.94 31.57 -10.96
N SER A 4 -16.88 31.20 -10.26
CA SER A 4 -15.79 30.37 -10.81
C SER A 4 -15.39 29.24 -9.86
N LEU A 5 -14.83 28.18 -10.44
CA LEU A 5 -14.29 27.03 -9.74
C LEU A 5 -12.79 26.90 -10.06
N HIS A 6 -11.99 26.78 -9.02
CA HIS A 6 -10.65 26.22 -9.08
C HIS A 6 -10.66 24.91 -8.29
N PHE A 7 -10.47 23.79 -8.98
CA PHE A 7 -10.47 22.46 -8.41
C PHE A 7 -9.08 21.85 -8.53
N GLU A 8 -8.57 21.27 -7.44
CA GLU A 8 -7.35 20.49 -7.42
C GLU A 8 -7.63 19.08 -6.87
N ALA A 9 -7.37 18.07 -7.71
CA ALA A 9 -7.50 16.66 -7.33
C ALA A 9 -6.44 16.27 -6.27
N PRO A 10 -6.62 15.13 -5.55
CA PRO A 10 -5.72 14.73 -4.47
C PRO A 10 -4.24 14.74 -4.85
N SER A 11 -3.40 15.21 -3.94
CA SER A 11 -1.96 15.37 -4.17
C SER A 11 -1.18 14.05 -4.33
N ASP A 12 -1.74 12.92 -3.89
CA ASP A 12 -1.19 11.58 -4.06
C ASP A 12 -1.82 10.80 -5.23
N LEU A 13 -2.70 11.44 -6.02
CA LEU A 13 -3.25 10.90 -7.25
C LEU A 13 -2.16 10.78 -8.32
N SER A 14 -1.84 9.55 -8.71
CA SER A 14 -0.80 9.25 -9.71
C SER A 14 -1.33 9.12 -11.14
N VAL A 15 -2.44 8.43 -11.33
CA VAL A 15 -3.19 8.43 -12.59
C VAL A 15 -4.60 7.95 -12.30
N GLY A 16 -5.59 8.57 -12.91
CA GLY A 16 -6.99 8.18 -12.76
C GLY A 16 -7.95 9.19 -13.34
N THR A 17 -9.22 8.83 -13.35
CA THR A 17 -10.29 9.69 -13.86
C THR A 17 -10.72 10.68 -12.79
N VAL A 18 -10.93 11.93 -13.19
CA VAL A 18 -11.59 12.94 -12.38
C VAL A 18 -12.78 13.45 -13.16
N ARG A 19 -13.96 13.30 -12.58
CA ARG A 19 -15.22 13.72 -13.18
C ARG A 19 -15.96 14.66 -12.25
N ILE A 20 -16.22 15.87 -12.72
CA ILE A 20 -16.98 16.87 -11.96
C ILE A 20 -18.35 17.03 -12.61
N LYS A 21 -19.41 16.90 -11.80
CA LYS A 21 -20.79 17.15 -12.23
C LYS A 21 -21.46 18.20 -11.36
N GLY A 22 -22.35 18.97 -11.98
CA GLY A 22 -23.26 19.90 -11.31
C GLY A 22 -24.54 20.03 -12.11
N GLU A 23 -25.68 20.22 -11.45
CA GLU A 23 -26.98 20.39 -12.11
C GLU A 23 -27.33 19.22 -13.08
N GLY A 24 -26.88 18.00 -12.77
CA GLY A 24 -27.11 16.82 -13.60
C GLY A 24 -26.25 16.73 -14.88
N GLN A 25 -25.32 17.66 -15.11
CA GLN A 25 -24.41 17.66 -16.26
C GLN A 25 -22.96 17.46 -15.83
N THR A 26 -22.18 16.78 -16.68
CA THR A 26 -20.72 16.68 -16.53
C THR A 26 -20.09 17.98 -17.01
N ILE A 27 -19.42 18.70 -16.11
CA ILE A 27 -18.73 19.96 -16.43
C ILE A 27 -17.24 19.77 -16.73
N ALA A 28 -16.67 18.65 -16.26
CA ALA A 28 -15.29 18.22 -16.52
C ALA A 28 -15.20 16.69 -16.43
N ASP A 29 -14.44 16.07 -17.33
CA ASP A 29 -14.07 14.65 -17.30
C ASP A 29 -12.69 14.51 -17.95
N TRP A 30 -11.68 14.12 -17.18
CA TRP A 30 -10.33 13.95 -17.69
C TRP A 30 -9.55 12.88 -16.93
N VAL A 31 -8.47 12.40 -17.53
CA VAL A 31 -7.49 11.55 -16.86
C VAL A 31 -6.45 12.46 -16.21
N ALA A 32 -6.50 12.57 -14.88
CA ALA A 32 -5.55 13.35 -14.10
C ALA A 32 -4.24 12.58 -13.92
N THR A 33 -3.13 13.32 -13.92
CA THR A 33 -1.76 12.84 -13.67
C THR A 33 -1.06 13.80 -12.68
N PRO A 34 0.10 13.46 -12.09
CA PRO A 34 0.83 14.33 -11.17
C PRO A 34 1.04 15.75 -11.68
N ASP A 35 1.29 15.88 -12.98
CA ASP A 35 1.56 17.16 -13.64
C ASP A 35 0.27 17.83 -14.17
N ASN A 36 -0.89 17.16 -14.08
CA ASN A 36 -2.19 17.65 -14.55
C ASN A 36 -3.34 17.23 -13.61
N ARG A 37 -3.47 17.92 -12.48
CA ARG A 37 -4.51 17.67 -11.45
C ARG A 37 -5.53 18.79 -11.28
N THR A 38 -5.32 19.91 -11.95
CA THR A 38 -6.10 21.13 -11.72
C THR A 38 -7.13 21.33 -12.83
N PHE A 39 -8.28 21.85 -12.44
CA PHE A 39 -9.35 22.25 -13.35
C PHE A 39 -9.83 23.65 -12.95
N GLN A 40 -9.91 24.54 -13.94
CA GLN A 40 -10.44 25.89 -13.72
C GLN A 40 -11.51 26.21 -14.75
N ARG A 41 -12.66 26.71 -14.27
CA ARG A 41 -13.75 27.16 -15.13
C ARG A 41 -14.50 28.33 -14.52
N ASP A 42 -14.84 29.25 -15.38
CA ASP A 42 -15.62 30.45 -15.07
C ASP A 42 -17.08 30.29 -15.49
N ASP A 43 -17.92 31.21 -15.02
CA ASP A 43 -19.34 31.33 -15.36
C ASP A 43 -20.18 30.08 -15.05
N LEU A 44 -19.87 29.44 -13.92
CA LEU A 44 -20.62 28.31 -13.39
C LEU A 44 -21.87 28.79 -12.64
N LYS A 45 -22.95 28.00 -12.71
CA LYS A 45 -24.14 28.27 -11.90
C LYS A 45 -23.83 27.99 -10.42
N PRO A 46 -24.21 28.89 -9.49
CA PRO A 46 -24.14 28.59 -8.06
C PRO A 46 -24.99 27.36 -7.74
N GLY A 47 -24.53 26.50 -6.83
CA GLY A 47 -25.21 25.26 -6.50
C GLY A 47 -24.29 24.18 -5.94
N ILE A 48 -24.82 22.96 -5.80
CA ILE A 48 -24.09 21.80 -5.32
C ILE A 48 -23.47 21.04 -6.49
N TYR A 49 -22.20 20.75 -6.35
CA TYR A 49 -21.41 19.98 -7.30
C TYR A 49 -20.83 18.76 -6.59
N TYR A 50 -20.50 17.74 -7.38
CA TYR A 50 -19.71 16.62 -6.88
C TYR A 50 -18.58 16.28 -7.84
N ALA A 51 -17.44 15.92 -7.27
CA ALA A 51 -16.30 15.36 -7.99
C ALA A 51 -16.17 13.87 -7.64
N GLU A 52 -16.08 13.03 -8.65
CA GLU A 52 -15.70 11.63 -8.55
C GLU A 52 -14.22 11.50 -8.93
N ILE A 53 -13.43 10.92 -8.03
CA ILE A 53 -12.00 10.71 -8.17
C ILE A 53 -11.78 9.19 -8.22
N GLY A 54 -11.45 8.67 -9.40
CA GLY A 54 -11.20 7.25 -9.65
C GLY A 54 -9.74 6.99 -10.01
N PRO A 55 -8.85 6.81 -9.04
CA PRO A 55 -7.49 6.38 -9.34
C PRO A 55 -7.47 5.03 -10.07
N ALA A 56 -6.58 4.87 -11.04
CA ALA A 56 -6.52 3.66 -11.85
C ALA A 56 -6.29 2.40 -10.98
N GLY A 57 -7.13 1.38 -11.15
CA GLY A 57 -7.09 0.15 -10.39
C GLY A 57 -7.57 0.25 -8.93
N VAL A 58 -8.18 1.38 -8.52
CA VAL A 58 -8.69 1.61 -7.15
C VAL A 58 -10.15 2.06 -7.19
N SER A 59 -10.95 1.70 -6.18
CA SER A 59 -12.33 2.16 -6.07
C SER A 59 -12.42 3.69 -5.95
N PRO A 60 -13.35 4.35 -6.65
CA PRO A 60 -13.45 5.80 -6.66
C PRO A 60 -13.94 6.36 -5.32
N GLN A 61 -13.62 7.64 -5.08
CA GLN A 61 -14.12 8.44 -3.96
C GLN A 61 -14.87 9.64 -4.51
N SER A 62 -15.96 10.04 -3.85
CA SER A 62 -16.76 11.20 -4.22
C SER A 62 -16.62 12.31 -3.20
N VAL A 63 -16.48 13.55 -3.66
CA VAL A 63 -16.47 14.74 -2.81
C VAL A 63 -17.56 15.70 -3.25
N VAL A 64 -18.46 16.05 -2.34
CA VAL A 64 -19.54 17.01 -2.56
C VAL A 64 -19.10 18.39 -2.08
N PHE A 65 -19.36 19.44 -2.87
CA PHE A 65 -18.98 20.82 -2.55
C PHE A 65 -19.99 21.83 -3.09
N GLU A 66 -19.99 23.04 -2.51
CA GLU A 66 -20.86 24.15 -2.90
C GLU A 66 -20.08 25.16 -3.75
N ILE A 67 -20.68 25.66 -4.83
CA ILE A 67 -20.20 26.85 -5.54
C ILE A 67 -21.09 28.04 -5.17
N ARG A 68 -20.48 29.09 -4.61
CA ARG A 68 -21.19 30.28 -4.13
C ARG A 68 -21.24 31.39 -5.18
N GLU A 69 -22.37 32.10 -5.22
CA GLU A 69 -22.60 33.18 -6.17
C GLU A 69 -21.56 34.30 -6.03
N GLY A 70 -20.98 34.71 -7.18
CA GLY A 70 -20.08 35.86 -7.27
C GLY A 70 -18.72 35.68 -6.58
N LYS A 71 -18.34 34.43 -6.22
CA LYS A 71 -17.05 34.10 -5.62
C LYS A 71 -16.32 33.02 -6.42
N THR A 72 -14.99 33.05 -6.36
CA THR A 72 -14.16 31.90 -6.76
C THR A 72 -14.20 30.86 -5.65
N SER A 73 -14.68 29.66 -5.98
CA SER A 73 -14.68 28.52 -5.07
C SER A 73 -13.39 27.73 -5.29
N ASN A 74 -12.49 27.75 -4.30
CA ASN A 74 -11.23 27.01 -4.33
C ASN A 74 -11.41 25.68 -3.60
N VAL A 75 -11.44 24.58 -4.35
CA VAL A 75 -11.65 23.22 -3.84
C VAL A 75 -10.35 22.44 -4.02
N VAL A 76 -9.55 22.36 -2.96
CA VAL A 76 -8.28 21.62 -2.94
C VAL A 76 -8.48 20.36 -2.10
N LEU A 77 -8.49 19.20 -2.75
CA LEU A 77 -8.76 17.95 -2.06
C LEU A 77 -7.55 17.45 -1.24
N PRO A 78 -7.77 16.83 -0.07
CA PRO A 78 -6.71 16.15 0.67
C PRO A 78 -6.23 14.92 -0.12
N SER A 79 -5.24 14.20 0.43
CA SER A 79 -4.79 12.95 -0.15
C SER A 79 -5.95 11.95 -0.32
N PHE A 80 -5.91 11.17 -1.39
CA PHE A 80 -6.85 10.12 -1.69
C PHE A 80 -6.89 9.08 -0.56
N SER A 81 -5.72 8.81 0.03
CA SER A 81 -5.61 7.95 1.22
C SER A 81 -6.43 8.50 2.40
N ALA A 82 -6.49 9.82 2.59
CA ALA A 82 -7.32 10.46 3.60
C ALA A 82 -8.82 10.42 3.23
N LEU A 83 -9.19 10.63 1.96
CA LEU A 83 -10.57 10.48 1.50
C LEU A 83 -11.10 9.06 1.77
N ALA A 84 -10.31 8.05 1.40
CA ALA A 84 -10.63 6.63 1.62
C ALA A 84 -10.64 6.22 3.10
N SER A 85 -10.05 7.02 4.00
CA SER A 85 -9.99 6.72 5.44
C SER A 85 -11.31 6.99 6.19
N SER A 86 -12.22 7.76 5.59
CA SER A 86 -13.52 8.08 6.19
C SER A 86 -14.40 6.84 6.43
N GLY A 87 -14.17 5.78 5.64
CA GLY A 87 -14.99 4.56 5.63
C GLY A 87 -16.32 4.72 4.90
N SER A 88 -16.53 5.87 4.25
CA SER A 88 -17.57 6.14 3.26
C SER A 88 -16.89 6.41 1.92
N ASN A 89 -17.56 6.11 0.80
CA ASN A 89 -17.08 6.52 -0.52
C ASN A 89 -17.46 7.98 -0.84
N THR A 90 -18.08 8.69 0.09
CA THR A 90 -18.52 10.08 -0.07
C THR A 90 -18.06 10.92 1.11
N SER A 91 -17.42 12.05 0.79
CA SER A 91 -16.99 13.08 1.75
C SER A 91 -17.51 14.45 1.31
N PHE A 92 -17.43 15.44 2.18
CA PHE A 92 -17.92 16.79 1.93
C PHE A 92 -16.80 17.81 2.08
N PHE A 93 -16.69 18.75 1.15
CA PHE A 93 -15.76 19.87 1.24
C PHE A 93 -16.49 21.09 1.79
N ASP A 94 -16.12 21.54 3.00
CA ASP A 94 -16.63 22.79 3.57
C ASP A 94 -15.85 23.97 2.98
N THR A 95 -16.53 24.75 2.16
CA THR A 95 -15.98 25.96 1.52
C THR A 95 -15.63 27.07 2.50
N THR A 96 -16.14 27.01 3.74
CA THR A 96 -15.89 28.02 4.77
C THR A 96 -14.58 27.72 5.51
N SER A 97 -14.38 26.47 5.93
CA SER A 97 -13.12 26.03 6.58
C SER A 97 -12.03 25.61 5.59
N GLN A 98 -12.36 25.46 4.30
CA GLN A 98 -11.49 24.88 3.26
C GLN A 98 -10.97 23.49 3.64
N GLN A 99 -11.81 22.70 4.31
CA GLN A 99 -11.46 21.37 4.77
C GLN A 99 -12.45 20.34 4.26
N THR A 100 -11.95 19.14 3.99
CA THR A 100 -12.82 17.99 3.72
C THR A 100 -13.13 17.27 5.03
N VAL A 101 -14.42 16.99 5.22
CA VAL A 101 -15.01 16.36 6.39
C VAL A 101 -15.82 15.14 5.97
N ALA A 102 -15.97 14.18 6.89
CA ALA A 102 -16.78 12.97 6.65
C ALA A 102 -18.29 13.21 6.77
N GLU A 103 -18.69 14.26 7.50
CA GLU A 103 -20.09 14.60 7.80
C GLU A 103 -20.58 15.78 6.97
N VAL A 104 -21.89 15.89 6.76
CA VAL A 104 -22.51 16.99 6.03
C VAL A 104 -22.23 18.31 6.77
N PRO A 105 -21.55 19.30 6.15
CA PRO A 105 -21.32 20.59 6.78
C PRO A 105 -22.64 21.31 7.02
N TYR A 106 -22.74 22.08 8.11
CA TYR A 106 -23.93 22.86 8.46
C TYR A 106 -24.37 23.86 7.36
N SER A 107 -23.46 24.23 6.45
CA SER A 107 -23.76 25.10 5.32
C SER A 107 -24.52 24.42 4.18
N VAL A 108 -24.62 23.08 4.17
CA VAL A 108 -25.27 22.32 3.09
C VAL A 108 -26.66 21.86 3.54
N SER A 109 -27.71 22.35 2.88
CA SER A 109 -29.09 21.94 3.18
C SER A 109 -29.38 20.51 2.70
N LEU A 110 -29.80 19.62 3.61
CA LEU A 110 -30.12 18.21 3.33
C LEU A 110 -31.15 18.02 2.20
N ASN A 111 -32.15 18.91 2.11
CA ASN A 111 -33.18 18.90 1.06
C ASN A 111 -32.63 19.10 -0.38
N VAL A 112 -31.39 19.59 -0.52
CA VAL A 112 -30.72 19.81 -1.81
C VAL A 112 -29.93 18.56 -2.22
N ILE A 113 -29.45 17.78 -1.25
CA ILE A 113 -28.69 16.54 -1.47
C ILE A 113 -29.61 15.44 -2.01
N GLU A 114 -30.86 15.34 -1.53
CA GLU A 114 -31.85 14.36 -2.01
C GLU A 114 -32.23 14.53 -3.50
N LYS A 115 -31.96 15.71 -4.09
CA LYS A 115 -32.19 15.96 -5.53
C LYS A 115 -31.04 15.51 -6.43
N LEU A 116 -29.94 15.03 -5.86
CA LEU A 116 -28.81 14.52 -6.63
C LEU A 116 -29.13 13.08 -7.09
N ASN A 117 -29.20 12.86 -8.41
CA ASN A 117 -29.26 11.52 -9.00
C ASN A 117 -27.91 10.80 -8.79
N LEU A 118 -27.68 10.29 -7.59
CA LEU A 118 -26.49 9.52 -7.24
C LEU A 118 -26.66 8.05 -7.71
N PRO A 119 -25.60 7.41 -8.24
CA PRO A 119 -25.61 5.99 -8.60
C PRO A 119 -26.13 5.07 -7.47
N PRO A 120 -26.79 3.95 -7.79
CA PRO A 120 -27.47 3.08 -6.82
C PRO A 120 -26.55 2.46 -5.74
N HIS A 121 -25.23 2.42 -5.94
CA HIS A 121 -24.26 2.00 -4.92
C HIS A 121 -24.00 3.07 -3.83
N GLN A 122 -24.62 4.25 -3.94
CA GLN A 122 -24.38 5.43 -3.10
C GLN A 122 -25.62 5.84 -2.26
N SER A 123 -26.78 5.19 -2.47
CA SER A 123 -28.05 5.52 -1.79
C SER A 123 -28.05 5.16 -0.29
N GLU A 124 -27.16 4.27 0.15
CA GLU A 124 -27.06 3.88 1.57
C GLU A 124 -26.52 5.00 2.46
N ALA A 125 -25.65 5.88 1.94
CA ALA A 125 -25.03 6.98 2.69
C ALA A 125 -26.04 8.06 3.15
N PHE A 126 -27.21 8.13 2.52
CA PHE A 126 -28.26 9.14 2.82
C PHE A 126 -29.43 8.56 3.62
N SER A 127 -29.50 7.24 3.78
CA SER A 127 -30.58 6.58 4.52
C SER A 127 -30.49 6.75 6.05
N GLY A 128 -29.37 7.27 6.57
CA GLY A 128 -29.11 7.44 8.00
C GLY A 128 -29.41 8.82 8.60
N ILE A 129 -29.99 9.77 7.84
CA ILE A 129 -30.19 11.16 8.29
C ILE A 129 -31.65 11.44 8.71
N ALA A 130 -32.55 10.46 8.63
CA ALA A 130 -33.80 10.51 9.39
C ALA A 130 -33.45 10.24 10.86
N HIS A 131 -33.75 11.20 11.75
CA HIS A 131 -33.67 11.18 13.22
C HIS A 131 -33.02 9.94 13.84
N GLU A 132 -32.00 10.15 14.69
CA GLU A 132 -31.51 9.19 15.69
C GLU A 132 -32.67 8.69 16.59
N ASN A 133 -33.55 7.86 16.04
CA ASN A 133 -34.26 6.85 16.77
C ASN A 133 -33.23 5.75 16.96
N ILE A 134 -32.66 5.75 18.16
CA ILE A 134 -32.07 4.61 18.85
C ILE A 134 -32.17 3.37 17.98
N ILE A 135 -31.09 3.05 17.27
CA ILE A 135 -30.98 1.81 16.50
C ILE A 135 -31.22 0.69 17.52
N ASP A 136 -32.41 0.11 17.47
CA ASP A 136 -32.76 -1.08 18.21
C ASP A 136 -31.74 -2.16 17.79
N PRO A 137 -30.86 -2.64 18.70
CA PRO A 137 -29.71 -3.49 18.36
C PRO A 137 -30.09 -4.88 17.81
N LYS A 138 -31.36 -5.10 17.50
CA LYS A 138 -31.93 -6.38 17.04
C LYS A 138 -32.13 -6.50 15.53
N ARG A 139 -31.84 -5.46 14.71
CA ARG A 139 -32.12 -5.51 13.26
C ARG A 139 -30.94 -5.25 12.31
N SER A 140 -29.75 -4.95 12.80
CA SER A 140 -28.55 -5.19 12.00
C SER A 140 -28.36 -6.70 11.93
N GLN A 141 -28.57 -7.29 10.75
CA GLN A 141 -28.07 -8.63 10.49
C GLN A 141 -26.56 -8.58 10.76
N GLN A 142 -26.15 -9.07 11.94
CA GLN A 142 -24.75 -9.33 12.22
C GLN A 142 -24.31 -10.33 11.17
N VAL A 143 -23.60 -9.83 10.15
CA VAL A 143 -22.82 -10.69 9.29
C VAL A 143 -21.90 -11.45 10.23
N ASP A 144 -22.03 -12.78 10.26
CA ASP A 144 -21.24 -13.63 11.14
C ASP A 144 -19.81 -13.64 10.60
N VAL A 145 -19.05 -12.63 11.01
CA VAL A 145 -17.65 -12.47 10.66
C VAL A 145 -16.85 -13.37 11.59
N SER A 146 -16.08 -14.29 11.01
CA SER A 146 -15.24 -15.21 11.76
C SER A 146 -14.39 -14.49 12.82
N LYS A 147 -14.44 -15.02 14.04
CA LYS A 147 -13.70 -14.53 15.20
C LYS A 147 -12.27 -15.07 15.27
N GLU A 148 -11.86 -15.87 14.28
CA GLU A 148 -10.49 -16.42 14.24
C GLU A 148 -9.46 -15.29 14.19
N ARG A 149 -8.48 -15.38 15.08
CA ARG A 149 -7.29 -14.52 15.10
C ARG A 149 -6.08 -15.37 14.80
N ARG A 150 -5.22 -14.89 13.91
CA ARG A 150 -4.00 -15.60 13.51
C ARG A 150 -2.81 -14.69 13.71
N ARG A 151 -1.73 -15.23 14.29
CA ARG A 151 -0.47 -14.48 14.40
C ARG A 151 0.09 -14.19 13.01
N ILE A 152 0.59 -12.96 12.84
CA ILE A 152 1.31 -12.53 11.66
C ILE A 152 2.66 -11.92 12.02
N SER A 153 3.64 -12.14 11.16
CA SER A 153 4.90 -11.40 11.18
C SER A 153 5.30 -11.01 9.77
N ILE A 154 5.82 -9.79 9.63
CA ILE A 154 6.29 -9.23 8.37
C ILE A 154 7.77 -8.91 8.56
N GLY A 155 8.58 -9.34 7.60
CA GLY A 155 10.02 -9.16 7.65
C GLY A 155 10.63 -8.87 6.30
N LEU A 156 11.76 -8.18 6.33
CA LEU A 156 12.58 -7.81 5.19
C LEU A 156 13.88 -8.59 5.22
N SER A 157 14.26 -9.12 4.06
CA SER A 157 15.53 -9.83 3.89
C SER A 157 16.21 -9.35 2.62
N GLU A 158 17.53 -9.21 2.65
CA GLU A 158 18.34 -8.71 1.54
C GLU A 158 19.26 -9.80 1.02
N GLU A 159 19.41 -9.88 -0.30
CA GLU A 159 20.22 -10.90 -0.94
C GLU A 159 21.73 -10.73 -0.67
N LYS A 160 22.40 -11.85 -0.38
CA LYS A 160 23.87 -11.93 -0.38
C LYS A 160 24.38 -12.40 -1.74
N HIS A 161 25.17 -11.56 -2.40
CA HIS A 161 26.08 -11.95 -3.50
C HIS A 161 25.45 -12.84 -4.59
N GLY A 162 24.34 -12.41 -5.19
CA GLY A 162 23.75 -13.02 -6.41
C GLY A 162 23.25 -14.46 -6.27
N CYS A 163 23.27 -15.03 -5.07
CA CYS A 163 22.73 -16.35 -4.75
C CYS A 163 21.39 -16.17 -4.01
N GLU A 164 20.45 -17.12 -4.13
CA GLU A 164 19.17 -17.14 -3.37
C GLU A 164 19.33 -17.20 -1.82
N THR A 165 20.52 -16.91 -1.30
CA THR A 165 20.82 -16.68 0.11
C THR A 165 20.47 -15.25 0.50
N PHE A 166 19.61 -15.13 1.51
CA PHE A 166 19.20 -13.84 2.06
C PHE A 166 19.73 -13.67 3.49
N ASP A 167 20.01 -12.43 3.85
CA ASP A 167 20.39 -11.98 5.19
C ASP A 167 19.41 -10.92 5.70
N THR A 168 19.61 -10.43 6.92
CA THR A 168 18.84 -9.33 7.50
C THR A 168 19.00 -8.06 6.68
N PHE A 169 17.88 -7.44 6.30
CA PHE A 169 17.85 -6.12 5.68
C PHE A 169 18.44 -5.06 6.61
N ARG A 170 19.29 -4.17 6.08
CA ARG A 170 20.01 -3.15 6.85
C ARG A 170 19.43 -1.73 6.71
N GLY A 171 18.45 -1.52 5.84
CA GLY A 171 17.85 -0.21 5.64
C GLY A 171 16.78 0.15 6.68
N GLN A 172 16.23 1.34 6.54
CA GLN A 172 15.19 1.86 7.43
C GLN A 172 13.78 1.58 6.88
N SER A 173 12.78 1.59 7.76
CA SER A 173 11.37 1.55 7.39
C SER A 173 10.53 2.43 8.32
N LYS A 174 9.52 3.12 7.80
CA LYS A 174 8.51 3.86 8.56
C LYS A 174 7.18 3.13 8.48
N MET A 175 6.31 3.29 9.49
CA MET A 175 5.01 2.61 9.53
C MET A 175 3.88 3.53 9.97
N GLU A 176 2.73 3.36 9.32
CA GLU A 176 1.48 4.00 9.68
C GLU A 176 0.37 2.96 9.73
N LEU A 177 -0.49 3.02 10.76
CA LEU A 177 -1.60 2.09 10.95
C LEU A 177 -2.94 2.79 10.72
N PHE A 178 -3.73 2.22 9.82
CA PHE A 178 -5.10 2.58 9.53
C PHE A 178 -6.03 1.45 10.00
N SER A 179 -7.33 1.72 10.10
CA SER A 179 -8.32 0.70 10.46
C SER A 179 -8.29 -0.48 9.48
N GLY A 180 -7.70 -1.61 9.90
CA GLY A 180 -7.59 -2.83 9.10
C GLY A 180 -6.46 -2.83 8.05
N ARG A 181 -5.61 -1.80 8.02
CA ARG A 181 -4.56 -1.64 7.01
C ARG A 181 -3.28 -1.10 7.65
N LEU A 182 -2.16 -1.76 7.39
CA LEU A 182 -0.82 -1.33 7.75
C LEU A 182 -0.13 -0.77 6.51
N GLU A 183 0.48 0.40 6.60
CA GLU A 183 1.32 0.97 5.55
C GLU A 183 2.75 1.05 6.05
N ILE A 184 3.68 0.54 5.25
CA ILE A 184 5.11 0.50 5.53
C ILE A 184 5.82 1.23 4.39
N GLU A 185 6.65 2.21 4.72
CA GLU A 185 7.45 2.95 3.75
C GLU A 185 8.93 2.60 3.92
N ILE A 186 9.57 2.20 2.83
CA ILE A 186 11.01 2.07 2.71
C ILE A 186 11.50 3.32 1.96
N PRO A 187 12.18 4.27 2.63
CA PRO A 187 12.66 5.48 1.99
C PRO A 187 13.73 5.16 0.95
N THR A 188 13.99 6.12 0.04
CA THR A 188 15.09 5.99 -0.92
C THR A 188 16.42 5.94 -0.16
N ASP A 189 17.31 5.04 -0.57
CA ASP A 189 18.70 5.02 -0.11
C ASP A 189 19.55 5.74 -1.16
N LEU A 190 20.00 6.95 -0.83
CA LEU A 190 20.77 7.81 -1.74
C LEU A 190 22.15 7.25 -2.09
N HIS A 191 22.65 6.28 -1.31
CA HIS A 191 23.95 5.66 -1.55
C HIS A 191 23.84 4.32 -2.28
N ARG A 192 22.62 3.84 -2.52
CA ARG A 192 22.38 2.57 -3.20
C ARG A 192 22.52 2.76 -4.71
N ASP A 193 23.34 1.94 -5.34
CA ASP A 193 23.28 1.76 -6.78
C ASP A 193 22.00 0.96 -7.12
N HIS A 194 21.04 1.63 -7.74
CA HIS A 194 19.77 1.02 -8.14
C HIS A 194 19.94 0.00 -9.28
N TRP A 195 21.01 0.12 -10.08
CA TRP A 195 21.31 -0.80 -11.20
C TRP A 195 22.09 -2.04 -10.74
N ALA A 196 22.72 -2.03 -9.57
CA ALA A 196 23.54 -3.13 -9.05
C ALA A 196 22.77 -4.42 -8.70
N GLY A 197 21.43 -4.41 -8.72
CA GLY A 197 20.63 -5.63 -8.62
C GLY A 197 20.58 -6.29 -7.24
N HIS A 198 20.86 -5.54 -6.17
CA HIS A 198 20.68 -6.03 -4.80
C HIS A 198 19.19 -6.27 -4.50
N ARG A 199 18.76 -7.54 -4.52
CA ARG A 199 17.35 -7.89 -4.35
C ARG A 199 16.93 -7.85 -2.89
N ILE A 200 15.75 -7.29 -2.64
CA ILE A 200 15.10 -7.32 -1.33
C ILE A 200 13.85 -8.17 -1.44
N ARG A 201 13.58 -8.95 -0.39
CA ARG A 201 12.40 -9.78 -0.29
C ARG A 201 11.59 -9.40 0.94
N LEU A 202 10.31 -9.13 0.72
CA LEU A 202 9.28 -9.09 1.76
C LEU A 202 8.83 -10.51 2.05
N SER A 203 8.71 -10.86 3.33
CA SER A 203 8.06 -12.08 3.78
C SER A 203 6.93 -11.73 4.75
N ALA A 204 5.75 -12.33 4.55
CA ALA A 204 4.64 -12.27 5.49
C ALA A 204 4.25 -13.69 5.91
N ALA A 205 4.45 -14.03 7.19
CA ALA A 205 4.06 -15.32 7.72
C ALA A 205 2.70 -15.22 8.41
N ILE A 206 1.74 -16.05 8.00
CA ILE A 206 0.40 -16.14 8.59
C ILE A 206 0.28 -17.49 9.29
N GLU A 207 -0.05 -17.48 10.57
CA GLU A 207 -0.15 -18.67 11.41
C GLU A 207 -1.13 -19.71 10.85
N GLN A 208 -0.64 -20.96 10.76
CA GLN A 208 -1.29 -22.15 10.22
C GLN A 208 -1.74 -22.07 8.75
N VAL A 209 -1.59 -20.92 8.10
CA VAL A 209 -2.03 -20.71 6.71
C VAL A 209 -0.84 -20.89 5.76
N ARG A 210 0.05 -19.89 5.67
CA ARG A 210 1.15 -19.87 4.68
C ARG A 210 2.23 -18.85 5.02
N VAL A 211 3.27 -18.80 4.19
CA VAL A 211 4.25 -17.72 4.14
C VAL A 211 4.23 -17.10 2.76
N GLU A 212 3.87 -15.83 2.65
CA GLU A 212 3.90 -15.09 1.41
C GLU A 212 5.26 -14.42 1.23
N ARG A 213 5.78 -14.43 -0.01
CA ARG A 213 7.05 -13.84 -0.36
C ARG A 213 6.94 -13.10 -1.68
N CYS A 214 7.40 -11.86 -1.71
CA CYS A 214 7.53 -11.09 -2.95
C CYS A 214 8.88 -10.38 -2.96
N LEU A 215 9.43 -10.18 -4.16
CA LEU A 215 10.57 -9.30 -4.32
C LEU A 215 10.09 -7.85 -4.29
N LEU A 216 10.83 -7.02 -3.60
CA LEU A 216 10.51 -5.61 -3.42
C LEU A 216 11.30 -4.77 -4.43
N PRO A 217 10.62 -4.12 -5.39
CA PRO A 217 11.27 -3.10 -6.18
C PRO A 217 11.58 -1.91 -5.27
N LEU A 218 12.87 -1.58 -5.16
CA LEU A 218 13.32 -0.38 -4.46
C LEU A 218 13.38 0.78 -5.44
N TYR A 219 12.28 1.51 -5.48
CA TYR A 219 12.10 2.66 -6.35
C TYR A 219 12.94 3.84 -5.89
N ARG A 220 13.45 4.62 -6.84
CA ARG A 220 14.02 5.94 -6.59
C ARG A 220 12.88 6.84 -6.07
N GLY A 221 13.09 7.48 -4.93
CA GLY A 221 12.05 8.20 -4.19
C GLY A 221 11.31 7.36 -3.15
N GLY A 222 11.59 6.06 -3.04
CA GLY A 222 11.08 5.18 -1.99
C GLY A 222 9.93 4.26 -2.40
N THR A 223 9.72 3.22 -1.61
CA THR A 223 8.74 2.16 -1.85
C THR A 223 7.75 2.08 -0.69
N LYS A 224 6.45 2.10 -1.01
CA LYS A 224 5.35 1.92 -0.08
C LYS A 224 4.77 0.50 -0.20
N ILE A 225 4.60 -0.16 0.94
CA ILE A 225 4.03 -1.49 1.09
C ILE A 225 2.75 -1.34 1.91
N THR A 226 1.63 -1.72 1.32
CA THR A 226 0.33 -1.79 2.00
C THR A 226 0.03 -3.23 2.34
N VAL A 227 -0.36 -3.48 3.58
CA VAL A 227 -0.84 -4.78 4.08
C VAL A 227 -2.25 -4.58 4.61
N ALA A 228 -3.24 -5.13 3.92
CA ALA A 228 -4.64 -5.02 4.32
C ALA A 228 -5.19 -6.38 4.77
N ALA A 229 -6.02 -6.36 5.82
CA ALA A 229 -6.78 -7.50 6.27
C ALA A 229 -8.18 -7.46 5.61
N PRO A 230 -8.53 -8.41 4.73
CA PRO A 230 -9.84 -8.37 4.08
C PRO A 230 -10.97 -8.57 5.11
N PRO A 231 -12.11 -7.85 4.98
CA PRO A 231 -13.22 -7.92 5.93
C PRO A 231 -13.90 -9.29 5.96
N PHE A 232 -13.79 -10.08 4.89
CA PHE A 232 -14.46 -11.39 4.77
C PHE A 232 -13.48 -12.57 4.69
N ALA A 233 -12.16 -12.32 4.82
CA ALA A 233 -11.13 -13.36 4.77
C ALA A 233 -10.15 -13.20 5.95
N PRO A 234 -10.51 -13.68 7.15
CA PRO A 234 -9.73 -13.47 8.39
C PRO A 234 -8.35 -14.13 8.37
N SER A 235 -8.14 -15.10 7.48
CA SER A 235 -6.91 -15.86 7.29
C SER A 235 -6.07 -15.34 6.13
N ASP A 236 -6.40 -14.18 5.59
CA ASP A 236 -5.80 -13.63 4.39
C ASP A 236 -5.18 -12.25 4.63
N LEU A 237 -4.18 -11.92 3.81
CA LEU A 237 -3.56 -10.62 3.73
C LEU A 237 -3.48 -10.22 2.26
N GLU A 238 -3.77 -8.95 1.99
CA GLU A 238 -3.54 -8.34 0.69
C GLU A 238 -2.30 -7.46 0.78
N LEU A 239 -1.27 -7.84 0.02
CA LEU A 239 -0.03 -7.08 -0.12
C LEU A 239 -0.10 -6.23 -1.38
N GLY A 240 0.13 -4.93 -1.25
CA GLY A 240 0.27 -4.01 -2.37
C GLY A 240 1.59 -3.26 -2.29
N ILE A 241 2.42 -3.33 -3.33
CA ILE A 241 3.69 -2.61 -3.40
C ILE A 241 3.60 -1.53 -4.48
N MET A 242 3.88 -0.29 -4.09
CA MET A 242 3.79 0.89 -4.95
C MET A 242 4.97 1.83 -4.70
N PRO A 243 5.44 2.59 -5.69
CA PRO A 243 6.38 3.68 -5.46
C PRO A 243 5.75 4.82 -4.67
N VAL A 244 6.57 5.49 -3.87
CA VAL A 244 6.21 6.74 -3.18
C VAL A 244 6.13 7.89 -4.19
N ASP A 245 7.05 7.94 -5.16
CA ASP A 245 7.00 8.90 -6.27
C ASP A 245 5.70 8.72 -7.08
N PRO A 246 4.85 9.76 -7.18
CA PRO A 246 3.58 9.67 -7.89
C PRO A 246 3.75 9.49 -9.41
N LYS A 247 4.87 9.91 -10.02
CA LYS A 247 5.12 9.70 -11.46
C LYS A 247 5.37 8.22 -11.75
N LEU A 248 6.27 7.59 -11.01
CA LEU A 248 6.52 6.16 -11.13
C LEU A 248 5.29 5.32 -10.72
N ARG A 249 4.49 5.81 -9.75
CA ARG A 249 3.23 5.17 -9.37
C ARG A 249 2.22 5.17 -10.51
N ALA A 250 2.23 6.21 -11.33
CA ALA A 250 1.36 6.31 -12.50
C ALA A 250 1.65 5.18 -13.49
N LEU A 251 2.93 4.89 -13.75
CA LEU A 251 3.38 3.78 -14.60
C LEU A 251 2.89 2.42 -14.07
N VAL A 252 3.09 2.15 -12.78
CA VAL A 252 2.64 0.89 -12.14
C VAL A 252 1.12 0.73 -12.22
N ARG A 253 0.36 1.81 -11.96
CA ARG A 253 -1.11 1.75 -11.97
C ARG A 253 -1.69 1.66 -13.37
N ALA A 254 -1.13 2.37 -14.35
CA ALA A 254 -1.53 2.22 -15.75
C ALA A 254 -1.27 0.79 -16.24
N LEU A 255 -0.12 0.22 -15.83
CA LEU A 255 0.20 -1.16 -16.15
C LEU A 255 -0.82 -2.13 -15.54
N ASP A 256 -1.25 -1.96 -14.30
CA ASP A 256 -2.21 -2.88 -13.66
C ASP A 256 -3.65 -2.70 -14.14
N ALA A 257 -4.12 -1.45 -14.22
CA ALA A 257 -5.49 -1.11 -14.59
C ALA A 257 -5.89 -1.60 -15.98
N GLY A 258 -4.93 -1.61 -16.93
CA GLY A 258 -5.16 -2.21 -18.24
C GLY A 258 -5.99 -1.37 -19.20
N ALA A 259 -6.18 -0.07 -18.93
CA ALA A 259 -6.98 0.82 -19.76
C ALA A 259 -6.08 1.76 -20.60
N SER A 260 -6.37 1.85 -21.91
CA SER A 260 -5.55 2.62 -22.86
C SER A 260 -5.59 4.13 -22.60
N SER A 261 -6.65 4.67 -21.99
CA SER A 261 -6.76 6.09 -21.61
C SER A 261 -5.70 6.52 -20.59
N GLU A 262 -5.51 5.72 -19.55
CA GLU A 262 -4.51 5.94 -18.51
C GLU A 262 -3.10 5.71 -19.05
N ALA A 263 -2.92 4.68 -19.89
CA ALA A 263 -1.67 4.44 -20.59
C ALA A 263 -1.27 5.63 -21.48
N THR A 264 -2.22 6.20 -22.22
CA THR A 264 -2.02 7.40 -23.05
C THR A 264 -1.64 8.60 -22.20
N ALA A 265 -2.36 8.86 -21.11
CA ALA A 265 -2.06 9.98 -20.22
C ALA A 265 -0.68 9.86 -19.56
N VAL A 266 -0.24 8.63 -19.24
CA VAL A 266 1.10 8.37 -18.69
C VAL A 266 2.18 8.56 -19.76
N ARG A 267 1.96 8.08 -20.99
CA ARG A 267 2.86 8.35 -22.12
C ARG A 267 3.03 9.85 -22.31
N ASP A 268 1.94 10.58 -22.43
CA ASP A 268 1.98 11.99 -22.84
C ASP A 268 2.48 12.93 -21.72
N ASN A 269 2.06 12.70 -20.48
CA ASN A 269 2.30 13.65 -19.39
C ASN A 269 3.43 13.23 -18.43
N ILE A 270 3.82 11.96 -18.40
CA ILE A 270 4.82 11.44 -17.43
C ILE A 270 6.10 11.04 -18.13
N LEU A 271 6.00 10.21 -19.18
CA LEU A 271 7.15 9.87 -20.01
C LEU A 271 7.43 10.96 -21.05
N GLY A 272 6.41 11.71 -21.46
CA GLY A 272 6.50 12.74 -22.49
C GLY A 272 7.02 12.20 -23.82
N ASN A 273 7.60 13.09 -24.62
CA ASN A 273 8.41 12.73 -25.79
C ASN A 273 9.84 12.36 -25.40
N SER A 274 10.11 12.01 -24.13
CA SER A 274 11.47 11.72 -23.68
C SER A 274 12.03 10.54 -24.46
N ASP A 275 13.29 10.68 -24.87
CA ASP A 275 14.05 9.60 -25.47
C ASP A 275 14.05 8.41 -24.51
N LEU A 276 13.56 7.24 -24.95
CA LEU A 276 13.61 6.02 -24.16
C LEU A 276 15.04 5.72 -23.68
N ALA A 277 16.06 6.18 -24.41
CA ALA A 277 17.45 6.10 -23.97
C ALA A 277 17.72 6.83 -22.63
N ALA A 278 17.00 7.93 -22.34
CA ALA A 278 17.12 8.65 -21.07
C ALA A 278 16.68 7.79 -19.87
N LEU A 279 15.76 6.83 -20.07
CA LEU A 279 15.36 5.87 -19.03
C LEU A 279 16.47 4.87 -18.68
N LEU A 280 17.53 4.78 -19.49
CA LEU A 280 18.69 3.91 -19.27
C LEU A 280 19.94 4.69 -18.81
N ALA A 281 19.81 5.97 -18.50
CA ALA A 281 20.88 6.77 -17.92
C ALA A 281 21.26 6.26 -16.53
N ASP A 282 22.48 6.57 -16.06
CA ASP A 282 22.97 6.10 -14.75
C ASP A 282 22.12 6.62 -13.59
N GLU A 283 21.60 7.84 -13.73
CA GLU A 283 20.68 8.46 -12.78
C GLU A 283 19.23 7.97 -12.93
N ALA A 284 18.88 7.26 -14.01
CA ALA A 284 17.49 6.84 -14.20
C ALA A 284 17.10 5.74 -13.22
N ASP A 285 15.81 5.70 -12.87
CA ASP A 285 15.26 4.58 -12.10
C ASP A 285 15.10 3.35 -13.01
N PRO A 286 15.77 2.21 -12.72
CA PRO A 286 15.65 0.99 -13.52
C PRO A 286 14.21 0.49 -13.62
N TRP A 287 13.38 0.71 -12.60
CA TRP A 287 11.99 0.31 -12.60
C TRP A 287 11.15 1.13 -13.57
N ALA A 288 11.50 2.41 -13.79
CA ALA A 288 10.83 3.22 -14.80
C ALA A 288 11.06 2.64 -16.20
N ALA A 289 12.30 2.22 -16.51
CA ALA A 289 12.63 1.56 -17.78
C ALA A 289 11.89 0.22 -17.93
N ILE A 290 11.89 -0.62 -16.90
CA ILE A 290 11.18 -1.91 -16.91
C ILE A 290 9.68 -1.70 -17.14
N LEU A 291 9.06 -0.77 -16.42
CA LEU A 291 7.64 -0.45 -16.54
C LEU A 291 7.29 0.10 -17.92
N ALA A 292 8.13 0.98 -18.49
CA ALA A 292 7.95 1.48 -19.85
C ALA A 292 7.98 0.34 -20.89
N GLY A 293 8.92 -0.60 -20.75
CA GLY A 293 8.97 -1.79 -21.61
C GLY A 293 7.72 -2.68 -21.46
N LEU A 294 7.25 -2.92 -20.23
CA LEU A 294 6.03 -3.70 -20.01
C LEU A 294 4.77 -2.99 -20.55
N LEU A 295 4.68 -1.67 -20.40
CA LEU A 295 3.58 -0.87 -20.95
C LEU A 295 3.59 -0.91 -22.48
N ALA A 296 4.76 -0.85 -23.11
CA ALA A 296 4.87 -0.92 -24.56
C ALA A 296 4.45 -2.28 -25.14
N ILE A 297 4.68 -3.37 -24.40
CA ILE A 297 4.16 -4.69 -24.77
C ILE A 297 2.65 -4.77 -24.54
N ARG A 298 2.14 -4.20 -23.44
CA ARG A 298 0.71 -4.29 -23.09
C ARG A 298 -0.19 -3.42 -23.98
N PHE A 299 0.31 -2.27 -24.42
CA PHE A 299 -0.44 -1.26 -25.18
C PHE A 299 0.32 -0.84 -26.45
N PRO A 300 0.48 -1.74 -27.43
CA PRO A 300 1.21 -1.46 -28.68
C PRO A 300 0.56 -0.36 -29.54
N GLU A 301 -0.71 -0.03 -29.30
CA GLU A 301 -1.42 1.07 -29.94
C GLU A 301 -1.10 2.44 -29.33
N VAL A 302 -0.64 2.46 -28.08
CA VAL A 302 -0.30 3.68 -27.35
C VAL A 302 1.21 3.94 -27.42
N PHE A 303 2.03 2.92 -27.22
CA PHE A 303 3.47 3.05 -27.19
C PHE A 303 4.11 2.54 -28.47
N PRO A 304 5.19 3.18 -28.96
CA PRO A 304 5.93 2.65 -30.08
C PRO A 304 6.54 1.28 -29.73
N PRO A 305 6.72 0.39 -30.73
CA PRO A 305 7.43 -0.87 -30.52
C PRO A 305 8.81 -0.62 -29.92
N ILE A 306 9.18 -1.49 -28.97
CA ILE A 306 10.46 -1.36 -28.27
C ILE A 306 11.59 -1.69 -29.24
N ASP A 307 12.50 -0.74 -29.44
CA ASP A 307 13.74 -0.92 -30.21
C ASP A 307 14.57 -2.11 -29.65
N PRO A 308 14.98 -3.08 -30.50
CA PRO A 308 15.84 -4.17 -30.09
C PRO A 308 17.13 -3.72 -29.40
N VAL A 309 17.75 -2.62 -29.86
CA VAL A 309 18.99 -2.10 -29.26
C VAL A 309 18.74 -1.59 -27.85
N TRP A 310 17.63 -0.87 -27.64
CA TRP A 310 17.24 -0.40 -26.33
C TRP A 310 17.02 -1.55 -25.34
N ALA A 311 16.37 -2.63 -25.77
CA ALA A 311 16.09 -3.74 -24.86
C ALA A 311 17.29 -4.64 -24.59
N ASP A 312 18.24 -4.74 -25.52
CA ASP A 312 19.51 -5.39 -25.25
C ASP A 312 20.31 -4.58 -24.21
N LYS A 313 20.33 -3.24 -24.30
CA LYS A 313 20.92 -2.37 -23.26
C LYS A 313 20.21 -2.49 -21.91
N LEU A 314 18.88 -2.55 -21.87
CA LEU A 314 18.14 -2.82 -20.64
C LEU A 314 18.54 -4.19 -20.07
N GLY A 315 18.69 -5.19 -20.93
CA GLY A 315 19.17 -6.52 -20.60
C GLY A 315 20.58 -6.55 -20.00
N GLU A 316 21.48 -5.68 -20.46
CA GLU A 316 22.84 -5.55 -19.94
C GLU A 316 22.85 -4.89 -18.56
N ARG A 317 22.09 -3.81 -18.37
CA ARG A 317 22.05 -3.04 -17.12
C ARG A 317 21.24 -3.69 -16.01
N ALA A 318 20.18 -4.42 -16.34
CA ALA A 318 19.23 -4.98 -15.38
C ALA A 318 19.02 -6.50 -15.55
N ASN A 319 20.10 -7.24 -15.86
CA ASN A 319 20.07 -8.70 -16.02
C ASN A 319 19.62 -9.47 -14.77
N TRP A 320 19.62 -8.83 -13.61
CA TRP A 320 19.19 -9.36 -12.32
C TRP A 320 17.66 -9.38 -12.18
N ALA A 321 16.93 -8.65 -13.02
CA ALA A 321 15.48 -8.56 -12.95
C ALA A 321 14.82 -9.61 -13.85
N TYR A 322 13.88 -10.37 -13.27
CA TYR A 322 13.08 -11.36 -14.01
C TYR A 322 12.36 -10.71 -15.20
N ASP A 323 11.76 -9.56 -14.96
CA ASP A 323 10.88 -8.83 -15.87
C ASP A 323 11.59 -8.41 -17.16
N VAL A 324 12.88 -8.05 -17.07
CA VAL A 324 13.71 -7.69 -18.22
C VAL A 324 13.88 -8.84 -19.20
N HIS A 325 14.07 -10.07 -18.70
CA HIS A 325 14.21 -11.23 -19.58
C HIS A 325 12.87 -11.60 -20.25
N VAL A 326 11.75 -11.34 -19.58
CA VAL A 326 10.41 -11.53 -20.18
C VAL A 326 10.17 -10.49 -21.29
N ILE A 327 10.54 -9.23 -21.07
CA ILE A 327 10.48 -8.18 -22.11
C ILE A 327 11.28 -8.62 -23.35
N ARG A 328 12.53 -9.06 -23.16
CA ARG A 328 13.39 -9.51 -24.27
C ARG A 328 12.86 -10.75 -24.99
N ALA A 329 12.23 -11.68 -24.25
CA ALA A 329 11.58 -12.82 -24.86
C ALA A 329 10.40 -12.38 -25.75
N SER A 330 9.57 -11.46 -25.25
CA SER A 330 8.42 -10.93 -25.99
C SER A 330 8.85 -10.22 -27.26
N GLN A 331 9.90 -9.40 -27.22
CA GLN A 331 10.41 -8.72 -28.39
C GLN A 331 11.00 -9.68 -29.43
N ALA A 332 11.71 -10.73 -29.01
CA ALA A 332 12.23 -11.73 -29.94
C ALA A 332 11.10 -12.37 -30.75
N LEU A 333 9.99 -12.73 -30.08
CA LEU A 333 8.81 -13.29 -30.74
C LEU A 333 8.10 -12.26 -31.63
N PHE A 334 7.92 -11.03 -31.13
CA PHE A 334 7.25 -9.97 -31.88
C PHE A 334 7.98 -9.61 -33.17
N ALA A 335 9.31 -9.45 -33.11
CA ALA A 335 10.13 -9.11 -34.28
C ALA A 335 10.05 -10.16 -35.41
N ALA A 336 9.75 -11.42 -35.07
CA ALA A 336 9.66 -12.52 -36.02
C ALA A 336 8.24 -12.86 -36.49
N HIS A 337 7.20 -12.14 -36.03
CA HIS A 337 5.80 -12.49 -36.29
C HIS A 337 5.49 -12.65 -37.80
N ASP A 338 5.97 -11.71 -38.61
CA ASP A 338 5.78 -11.70 -40.08
C ASP A 338 7.02 -12.19 -40.84
N SER A 339 7.99 -12.79 -40.14
CA SER A 339 9.23 -13.26 -40.75
C SER A 339 9.12 -14.68 -41.32
N PRO A 340 10.02 -15.10 -42.22
CA PRO A 340 10.06 -16.46 -42.75
C PRO A 340 10.18 -17.53 -41.64
N PRO A 341 9.77 -18.79 -41.90
CA PRO A 341 9.77 -19.85 -40.89
C PRO A 341 11.10 -20.04 -40.15
N GLU A 342 12.24 -19.96 -40.85
CA GLU A 342 13.57 -20.07 -40.24
C GLU A 342 13.84 -18.98 -39.20
N ALA A 343 13.40 -17.75 -39.46
CA ALA A 343 13.53 -16.63 -38.53
C ALA A 343 12.57 -16.77 -37.32
N GLN A 344 11.41 -17.40 -37.52
CA GLN A 344 10.50 -17.76 -36.42
C GLN A 344 11.12 -18.84 -35.53
N ASP A 345 11.76 -19.85 -36.12
CA ASP A 345 12.46 -20.91 -35.39
C ASP A 345 13.58 -20.32 -34.49
N GLU A 346 14.37 -19.38 -35.03
CA GLU A 346 15.41 -18.67 -34.28
C GLU A 346 14.82 -17.82 -33.15
N ALA A 347 13.73 -17.09 -33.42
CA ALA A 347 13.05 -16.28 -32.42
C ALA A 347 12.50 -17.12 -31.25
N ILE A 348 11.94 -18.30 -31.54
CA ILE A 348 11.50 -19.26 -30.52
C ILE A 348 12.68 -19.71 -29.65
N ALA A 349 13.82 -20.05 -30.26
CA ALA A 349 15.02 -20.43 -29.52
C ALA A 349 15.54 -19.29 -28.62
N LYS A 350 15.57 -18.05 -29.14
CA LYS A 350 15.96 -16.85 -28.39
C LYS A 350 14.99 -16.57 -27.23
N ALA A 351 13.68 -16.67 -27.46
CA ALA A 351 12.67 -16.50 -26.43
C ALA A 351 12.81 -17.53 -25.31
N ILE A 352 12.99 -18.82 -25.64
CA ILE A 352 13.23 -19.88 -24.65
C ILE A 352 14.48 -19.61 -23.82
N ALA A 353 15.56 -19.12 -24.45
CA ALA A 353 16.78 -18.75 -23.75
C ALA A 353 16.57 -17.58 -22.77
N CYS A 354 15.82 -16.55 -23.18
CA CYS A 354 15.45 -15.43 -22.32
C CYS A 354 14.56 -15.89 -21.14
N LEU A 355 13.51 -16.68 -21.39
CA LEU A 355 12.66 -17.21 -20.31
C LEU A 355 13.44 -18.08 -19.31
N ALA A 356 14.44 -18.82 -19.78
CA ALA A 356 15.34 -19.56 -18.90
C ALA A 356 16.18 -18.64 -18.02
N LYS A 357 16.68 -17.52 -18.55
CA LYS A 357 17.37 -16.49 -17.76
C LYS A 357 16.43 -15.82 -16.75
N ALA A 358 15.16 -15.59 -17.11
CA ALA A 358 14.16 -15.08 -16.18
C ALA A 358 14.04 -15.99 -14.94
N GLN A 359 13.90 -17.31 -15.13
CA GLN A 359 13.83 -18.25 -13.99
C GLN A 359 15.11 -18.30 -13.14
N VAL A 360 16.28 -17.98 -13.69
CA VAL A 360 17.53 -17.84 -12.93
C VAL A 360 17.55 -16.53 -12.13
N ALA A 361 17.01 -15.45 -12.70
CA ALA A 361 16.84 -14.15 -12.04
C ALA A 361 15.81 -14.17 -10.88
N GLY A 362 15.13 -15.31 -10.64
CA GLY A 362 14.28 -15.54 -9.49
C GLY A 362 12.80 -15.44 -9.83
N SER A 363 12.14 -14.37 -9.38
CA SER A 363 10.69 -14.20 -9.52
C SER A 363 10.30 -12.90 -10.19
N PRO A 364 9.13 -12.84 -10.86
CA PRO A 364 8.56 -11.58 -11.32
C PRO A 364 8.41 -10.57 -10.19
N TYR A 365 8.65 -9.29 -10.49
CA TYR A 365 8.26 -8.19 -9.61
C TYR A 365 6.80 -7.81 -9.85
N TYR A 366 6.36 -7.80 -11.11
CA TYR A 366 5.00 -7.43 -11.49
C TYR A 366 4.13 -8.62 -11.86
N ARG A 367 2.85 -8.56 -11.48
CA ARG A 367 1.83 -9.55 -11.84
C ARG A 367 1.70 -9.72 -13.35
N TYR A 368 1.71 -8.61 -14.09
CA TYR A 368 1.60 -8.61 -15.55
C TYR A 368 2.75 -9.37 -16.22
N THR A 369 3.97 -9.26 -15.70
CA THR A 369 5.13 -10.02 -16.20
C THR A 369 4.91 -11.53 -16.10
N ASN A 370 4.31 -12.01 -15.01
CA ASN A 370 3.98 -13.44 -14.88
C ASN A 370 2.89 -13.88 -15.87
N GLN A 371 1.90 -13.01 -16.11
CA GLN A 371 0.89 -13.24 -17.14
C GLN A 371 1.53 -13.32 -18.53
N LEU A 372 2.40 -12.37 -18.89
CA LEU A 372 3.10 -12.34 -20.17
C LEU A 372 4.00 -13.58 -20.35
N PHE A 373 4.70 -14.00 -19.29
CA PHE A 373 5.44 -15.27 -19.30
C PHE A 373 4.53 -16.46 -19.61
N SER A 374 3.36 -16.54 -18.98
CA SER A 374 2.36 -17.60 -19.21
C SER A 374 1.88 -17.63 -20.66
N GLU A 375 1.53 -16.47 -21.21
CA GLU A 375 1.04 -16.31 -22.58
C GLU A 375 2.10 -16.75 -23.60
N MET A 376 3.34 -16.27 -23.46
CA MET A 376 4.45 -16.70 -24.32
C MET A 376 4.75 -18.19 -24.19
N ALA A 377 4.75 -18.73 -22.97
CA ALA A 377 4.98 -20.16 -22.76
C ALA A 377 3.88 -21.00 -23.43
N ALA A 378 2.62 -20.60 -23.34
CA ALA A 378 1.53 -21.27 -24.06
C ALA A 378 1.70 -21.19 -25.58
N GLY A 379 2.08 -20.02 -26.11
CA GLY A 379 2.36 -19.84 -27.55
C GLY A 379 3.52 -20.72 -28.04
N ILE A 380 4.61 -20.81 -27.27
CA ILE A 380 5.74 -21.69 -27.58
C ILE A 380 5.33 -23.17 -27.55
N VAL A 381 4.52 -23.60 -26.56
CA VAL A 381 3.98 -24.97 -26.53
C VAL A 381 3.22 -25.27 -27.82
N ASP A 382 2.38 -24.34 -28.27
CA ASP A 382 1.57 -24.54 -29.46
C ASP A 382 2.43 -24.61 -30.73
N TYR A 383 3.38 -23.70 -30.88
CA TYR A 383 4.35 -23.70 -31.99
C TYR A 383 5.13 -25.02 -32.05
N LEU A 384 5.60 -25.52 -30.91
CA LEU A 384 6.37 -26.76 -30.82
C LEU A 384 5.55 -28.02 -31.10
N LYS A 385 4.21 -27.98 -31.14
CA LYS A 385 3.41 -29.15 -31.56
C LYS A 385 3.64 -29.48 -33.04
N THR A 386 3.79 -28.45 -33.86
CA THR A 386 3.89 -28.56 -35.32
C THR A 386 5.33 -28.52 -35.80
N ASN A 387 6.17 -27.67 -35.20
CA ASN A 387 7.51 -27.35 -35.72
C ASN A 387 8.66 -27.97 -34.91
N LYS A 388 8.38 -28.96 -34.06
CA LYS A 388 9.37 -29.56 -33.15
C LYS A 388 10.66 -30.02 -33.83
N THR A 389 10.56 -30.53 -35.05
CA THR A 389 11.68 -31.09 -35.83
C THR A 389 12.62 -30.03 -36.39
N CYS A 390 12.15 -28.79 -36.51
CA CYS A 390 12.93 -27.66 -37.03
C CYS A 390 13.76 -26.97 -35.94
N ILE A 391 13.40 -27.19 -34.67
CA ILE A 391 14.10 -26.62 -33.51
C ILE A 391 15.12 -27.61 -32.95
N ASP A 392 16.29 -27.10 -32.54
CA ASP A 392 17.31 -27.89 -31.83
C ASP A 392 16.69 -28.67 -30.65
N PRO A 393 16.83 -30.01 -30.61
CA PRO A 393 16.33 -30.85 -29.52
C PRO A 393 16.77 -30.39 -28.12
N ALA A 394 17.95 -29.79 -27.97
CA ALA A 394 18.44 -29.25 -26.71
C ALA A 394 17.62 -28.04 -26.22
N VAL A 395 17.19 -27.18 -27.15
CA VAL A 395 16.31 -26.04 -26.88
C VAL A 395 14.92 -26.52 -26.45
N VAL A 396 14.36 -27.50 -27.17
CA VAL A 396 13.07 -28.11 -26.82
C VAL A 396 13.12 -28.78 -25.44
N ALA A 397 14.20 -29.52 -25.14
CA ALA A 397 14.38 -30.14 -23.83
C ALA A 397 14.52 -29.11 -22.70
N ARG A 398 15.21 -27.99 -22.96
CA ARG A 398 15.30 -26.86 -22.02
C ARG A 398 13.92 -26.26 -21.75
N PHE A 399 13.13 -26.01 -22.79
CA PHE A 399 11.78 -25.49 -22.66
C PHE A 399 10.87 -26.43 -21.87
N ASN A 400 10.88 -27.74 -22.17
CA ASN A 400 10.06 -28.72 -21.44
C ASN A 400 10.38 -28.74 -19.94
N ARG A 401 11.66 -28.60 -19.54
CA ARG A 401 12.05 -28.49 -18.13
C ARG A 401 11.50 -27.20 -17.49
N LEU A 402 11.66 -26.08 -18.18
CA LEU A 402 11.19 -24.76 -17.75
C LEU A 402 9.67 -24.73 -17.59
N TYR A 403 8.94 -25.15 -18.62
CA TYR A 403 7.49 -25.19 -18.66
C TYR A 403 6.94 -26.16 -17.60
N GLY A 404 7.56 -27.34 -17.49
CA GLY A 404 7.22 -28.32 -16.47
C GLY A 404 7.43 -27.80 -15.05
N ARG A 405 8.49 -27.02 -14.78
CA ARG A 405 8.70 -26.37 -13.49
C ARG A 405 7.63 -25.33 -13.21
N TRP A 406 7.43 -24.39 -14.12
CA TRP A 406 6.46 -23.31 -13.96
C TRP A 406 5.05 -23.86 -13.74
N HIS A 407 4.63 -24.88 -14.49
CA HIS A 407 3.31 -25.50 -14.35
C HIS A 407 3.09 -26.20 -12.99
N ARG A 408 4.16 -26.74 -12.38
CA ARG A 408 4.09 -27.30 -11.01
C ARG A 408 3.95 -26.20 -9.96
N GLU A 409 4.54 -25.04 -10.20
CA GLU A 409 4.58 -23.91 -9.27
C GLU A 409 3.35 -23.00 -9.36
N LEU A 410 2.53 -23.11 -10.42
CA LEU A 410 1.30 -22.33 -10.62
C LEU A 410 0.40 -22.15 -9.37
N PRO A 411 0.09 -23.20 -8.58
CA PRO A 411 -0.75 -23.04 -7.38
C PRO A 411 -0.11 -22.21 -6.26
N LEU A 412 1.21 -22.00 -6.33
CA LEU A 412 1.98 -21.22 -5.37
C LEU A 412 2.14 -19.77 -5.84
N GLN A 413 1.55 -19.38 -6.97
CA GLN A 413 1.62 -18.02 -7.50
C GLN A 413 0.34 -17.29 -7.15
N ARG A 414 0.48 -16.05 -6.69
CA ARG A 414 -0.63 -15.13 -6.43
C ARG A 414 -0.30 -13.77 -7.01
N GLY A 415 -1.32 -13.07 -7.49
CA GLY A 415 -1.22 -11.67 -7.86
C GLY A 415 -2.33 -10.86 -7.19
N VAL A 416 -1.97 -9.75 -6.54
CA VAL A 416 -2.91 -8.77 -5.97
C VAL A 416 -2.48 -7.39 -6.45
N GLY A 417 -3.39 -6.68 -7.12
CA GLY A 417 -3.05 -5.46 -7.86
C GLY A 417 -1.84 -5.68 -8.80
N PRO A 418 -0.87 -4.74 -8.85
CA PRO A 418 0.32 -4.90 -9.69
C PRO A 418 1.32 -5.92 -9.16
N THR A 419 1.17 -6.38 -7.91
CA THR A 419 2.21 -7.11 -7.19
C THR A 419 2.11 -8.62 -7.44
N PHE A 420 3.25 -9.23 -7.78
CA PHE A 420 3.38 -10.68 -7.82
C PHE A 420 3.88 -11.23 -6.47
N THR A 421 3.31 -12.35 -6.02
CA THR A 421 3.65 -12.99 -4.74
C THR A 421 3.74 -14.50 -4.88
N TRP A 422 4.76 -15.08 -4.25
CA TRP A 422 4.93 -16.51 -4.05
C TRP A 422 4.34 -16.97 -2.71
N LEU A 423 3.47 -17.96 -2.74
CA LEU A 423 2.87 -18.62 -1.59
C LEU A 423 3.72 -19.83 -1.18
N ALA A 424 4.68 -19.59 -0.30
CA ALA A 424 5.47 -20.67 0.28
C ALA A 424 4.66 -21.39 1.37
N ARG A 425 4.74 -22.73 1.39
CA ARG A 425 4.11 -23.60 2.41
C ARG A 425 2.57 -23.52 2.45
N ASP A 426 1.93 -23.15 1.35
CA ASP A 426 0.48 -23.27 1.20
C ASP A 426 0.10 -24.76 1.11
N GLN A 427 -0.40 -25.31 2.23
CA GLN A 427 -0.69 -26.74 2.34
C GLN A 427 -1.85 -27.15 1.43
N ASP A 428 -2.85 -26.30 1.24
CA ASP A 428 -4.02 -26.62 0.44
C ASP A 428 -3.67 -26.66 -1.05
N ALA A 429 -2.85 -25.70 -1.50
CA ALA A 429 -2.31 -25.68 -2.85
C ALA A 429 -1.42 -26.90 -3.14
N LEU A 430 -0.52 -27.25 -2.21
CA LEU A 430 0.41 -28.38 -2.35
C LEU A 430 -0.30 -29.74 -2.32
N LYS A 431 -1.28 -29.92 -1.42
CA LYS A 431 -2.08 -31.16 -1.31
C LYS A 431 -2.89 -31.43 -2.57
N LYS A 432 -3.56 -30.41 -3.13
CA LYS A 432 -4.36 -30.53 -4.36
C LYS A 432 -3.56 -31.09 -5.54
N ARG A 433 -2.25 -30.86 -5.61
CA ARG A 433 -1.40 -31.31 -6.73
C ARG A 433 -0.41 -32.43 -6.39
N LYS A 434 -0.57 -33.10 -5.24
CA LYS A 434 0.27 -34.25 -4.82
C LYS A 434 1.78 -33.98 -4.85
N VAL A 435 2.20 -32.75 -4.58
CA VAL A 435 3.63 -32.40 -4.47
C VAL A 435 4.12 -32.85 -3.08
N LEU A 436 5.29 -33.50 -2.98
CA LEU A 436 5.85 -33.99 -1.70
C LEU A 436 5.96 -32.84 -0.68
N VAL A 437 5.22 -32.93 0.43
CA VAL A 437 5.17 -31.88 1.47
C VAL A 437 5.85 -32.36 2.75
N PRO A 438 6.85 -31.64 3.30
CA PRO A 438 7.10 -31.70 4.73
C PRO A 438 5.88 -31.09 5.44
N TYR A 439 5.19 -31.87 6.29
CA TYR A 439 4.15 -31.38 7.21
C TYR A 439 4.74 -30.32 8.16
N ARG A 440 4.78 -29.06 7.73
CA ARG A 440 5.19 -27.92 8.56
C ARG A 440 4.20 -26.79 8.31
N HIS A 441 3.27 -26.64 9.26
CA HIS A 441 2.41 -25.47 9.33
C HIS A 441 3.26 -24.22 9.58
N SER A 442 2.84 -23.08 9.02
CA SER A 442 3.42 -21.79 9.37
C SER A 442 3.14 -21.49 10.84
N SER A 443 4.15 -21.12 11.63
CA SER A 443 3.95 -20.68 13.02
C SER A 443 3.48 -19.23 13.14
N GLY A 444 3.34 -18.52 12.00
CA GLY A 444 3.14 -17.07 12.00
C GLY A 444 4.35 -16.26 12.47
N ARG A 445 5.48 -16.91 12.78
CA ARG A 445 6.75 -16.28 13.15
C ARG A 445 7.80 -16.48 12.08
N LEU A 446 8.35 -15.38 11.58
CA LEU A 446 9.55 -15.37 10.77
C LEU A 446 10.79 -15.58 11.64
N ARG A 447 11.89 -16.00 11.02
CA ARG A 447 13.15 -16.26 11.71
C ARG A 447 13.99 -15.00 11.71
N SER A 448 14.35 -14.49 12.89
CA SER A 448 15.11 -13.24 13.03
C SER A 448 16.55 -13.32 12.53
N ARG A 449 17.10 -14.53 12.35
CA ARG A 449 18.48 -14.74 11.89
C ARG A 449 18.71 -14.38 10.42
N ASP A 450 17.65 -14.42 9.61
CA ASP A 450 17.68 -14.27 8.14
C ASP A 450 16.57 -13.32 7.65
N SER A 451 15.96 -12.55 8.56
CA SER A 451 14.94 -11.54 8.27
C SER A 451 14.92 -10.49 9.37
N SER A 452 14.98 -9.22 8.97
CA SER A 452 14.67 -8.10 9.86
C SER A 452 13.16 -8.06 10.06
N ILE A 453 12.69 -8.34 11.27
CA ILE A 453 11.26 -8.34 11.58
C ILE A 453 10.82 -6.91 11.80
N ILE A 454 9.99 -6.41 10.88
CA ILE A 454 9.55 -5.03 10.88
C ILE A 454 8.18 -4.88 11.55
N PHE A 455 7.37 -5.95 11.60
CA PHE A 455 6.07 -5.94 12.25
C PHE A 455 5.70 -7.32 12.82
N GLU A 456 5.14 -7.34 14.02
CA GLU A 456 4.50 -8.52 14.63
C GLU A 456 3.10 -8.18 15.16
N GLY A 457 2.14 -9.06 14.87
CA GLY A 457 0.74 -8.79 15.19
C GLY A 457 -0.18 -10.01 15.11
N GLN A 458 -1.48 -9.75 15.17
CA GLN A 458 -2.55 -10.66 14.82
C GLN A 458 -3.37 -10.06 13.68
N VAL A 459 -3.83 -10.91 12.79
CA VAL A 459 -4.86 -10.58 11.80
C VAL A 459 -6.16 -11.28 12.16
N SER A 460 -7.26 -10.58 11.95
CA SER A 460 -8.61 -11.12 11.86
C SER A 460 -9.38 -10.37 10.77
N ALA A 461 -10.61 -10.77 10.51
CA ALA A 461 -11.44 -10.15 9.48
C ALA A 461 -11.52 -8.63 9.63
N GLY A 462 -10.94 -7.90 8.66
CA GLY A 462 -10.92 -6.44 8.62
C GLY A 462 -10.05 -5.76 9.69
N GLN A 463 -9.21 -6.50 10.43
CA GLN A 463 -8.46 -5.96 11.57
C GLN A 463 -7.02 -6.47 11.63
N ILE A 464 -6.11 -5.55 11.94
CA ILE A 464 -4.71 -5.83 12.26
C ILE A 464 -4.45 -5.29 13.67
N VAL A 465 -3.96 -6.16 14.56
CA VAL A 465 -3.68 -5.88 15.97
C VAL A 465 -2.21 -6.10 16.25
N ILE A 466 -1.58 -5.26 17.06
CA ILE A 466 -0.15 -5.36 17.38
C ILE A 466 0.03 -6.13 18.68
N ILE A 467 1.03 -7.02 18.74
CA ILE A 467 1.37 -7.78 19.96
C ILE A 467 2.67 -7.22 20.54
N GLY A 468 2.70 -6.89 21.84
CA GLY A 468 3.94 -6.57 22.56
C GLY A 468 4.74 -7.83 22.90
N GLY A 469 6.07 -7.78 22.88
CA GLY A 469 6.91 -8.95 23.17
C GLY A 469 6.83 -9.40 24.63
N GLY A 470 6.56 -10.70 24.86
CA GLY A 470 6.74 -11.35 26.17
C GLY A 470 8.21 -11.63 26.50
N GLN A 471 8.50 -12.00 27.75
CA GLN A 471 9.82 -12.13 28.41
C GLN A 471 11.04 -12.64 27.60
N ASP A 472 10.88 -13.34 26.47
CA ASP A 472 11.98 -13.87 25.66
C ASP A 472 12.76 -12.81 24.87
N THR A 473 12.22 -11.60 24.65
CA THR A 473 12.95 -10.52 23.93
C THR A 473 13.91 -9.72 24.82
N ILE A 474 13.83 -9.86 26.14
CA ILE A 474 14.66 -9.09 27.09
C ILE A 474 16.14 -9.54 27.03
N ARG A 475 16.47 -10.70 26.44
CA ARG A 475 17.82 -11.26 26.51
C ARG A 475 18.79 -10.81 25.42
N HIS A 476 18.38 -10.17 24.33
CA HIS A 476 19.28 -9.80 23.22
C HIS A 476 19.07 -8.36 22.74
N PHE A 477 19.38 -7.39 23.61
CA PHE A 477 19.84 -6.07 23.16
C PHE A 477 21.35 -6.01 23.35
N PRO A 478 22.17 -5.98 22.28
CA PRO A 478 23.49 -5.41 22.39
C PRO A 478 23.30 -3.92 22.69
N ASN A 479 23.82 -3.46 23.83
CA ASN A 479 24.14 -2.05 24.05
C ASN A 479 24.95 -1.54 22.86
N ASN A 480 24.29 -0.84 21.93
CA ASN A 480 24.92 0.15 21.07
C ASN A 480 23.81 1.03 20.48
N GLY A 481 23.85 2.31 20.86
CA GLY A 481 22.90 3.31 20.40
C GLY A 481 22.91 3.41 18.89
N THR A 482 21.76 3.16 18.28
CA THR A 482 21.43 3.73 16.98
C THR A 482 20.40 4.81 17.25
N VAL A 483 20.91 5.94 17.74
CA VAL A 483 20.17 7.18 17.85
C VAL A 483 20.01 7.74 16.44
N ILE A 484 18.76 8.05 16.13
CA ILE A 484 18.23 8.85 15.03
C ILE A 484 19.24 9.93 14.61
N SER A 485 19.77 9.84 13.39
CA SER A 485 20.40 10.98 12.71
C SER A 485 19.55 11.34 11.50
N SER A 486 18.63 12.27 11.72
CA SER A 486 18.02 13.07 10.65
C SER A 486 19.08 14.03 10.11
N PHE A 487 19.54 13.80 8.89
CA PHE A 487 20.18 14.85 8.10
C PHE A 487 19.27 15.26 6.94
N VAL A 488 19.23 16.57 6.79
CA VAL A 488 18.33 17.43 6.03
C VAL A 488 18.64 17.34 4.54
N GLU A 489 17.61 17.25 3.71
CA GLU A 489 17.57 18.04 2.48
C GLU A 489 16.11 18.40 2.14
N GLN A 490 15.91 19.70 1.94
CA GLN A 490 14.64 20.41 1.93
C GLN A 490 13.90 20.26 0.60
N SER A 491 12.58 20.06 0.66
CA SER A 491 11.64 20.67 -0.28
C SER A 491 10.72 21.59 0.51
N ALA A 492 10.87 22.90 0.30
CA ALA A 492 10.02 23.92 0.90
C ALA A 492 8.57 23.76 0.41
N ASP A 493 7.63 23.94 1.34
CA ASP A 493 6.17 24.19 1.17
C ASP A 493 5.19 23.20 1.83
N ALA A 494 5.67 22.29 2.70
CA ALA A 494 4.81 21.66 3.70
C ALA A 494 5.48 21.66 5.10
N PRO A 495 4.83 22.15 6.16
CA PRO A 495 5.35 21.98 7.52
C PRO A 495 5.40 20.49 7.88
N ASP A 496 6.61 19.96 8.04
CA ASP A 496 6.86 18.57 8.42
C ASP A 496 6.52 18.37 9.91
N TYR A 497 5.24 18.16 10.22
CA TYR A 497 4.74 17.87 11.57
C TYR A 497 5.05 16.41 11.97
N GLY A 498 6.34 16.06 12.00
CA GLY A 498 6.86 14.69 12.19
C GLY A 498 7.06 14.26 13.65
N PHE A 499 7.26 12.95 13.85
CA PHE A 499 7.59 12.33 15.15
C PHE A 499 8.80 12.98 15.83
N SER A 500 9.79 13.44 15.06
CA SER A 500 11.01 14.10 15.54
C SER A 500 10.76 15.42 16.29
N GLN A 501 9.62 16.07 16.06
CA GLN A 501 9.24 17.32 16.73
C GLN A 501 8.52 17.10 18.07
N MET A 502 8.28 15.84 18.45
CA MET A 502 7.58 15.51 19.68
C MET A 502 8.37 15.97 20.92
N PRO A 503 7.82 16.87 21.75
CA PRO A 503 8.54 17.41 22.92
C PRO A 503 9.00 16.31 23.90
N ALA A 504 8.22 15.24 24.05
CA ALA A 504 8.55 14.09 24.91
C ALA A 504 9.88 13.40 24.56
N LEU A 505 10.36 13.49 23.30
CA LEU A 505 11.65 12.93 22.90
C LEU A 505 12.84 13.67 23.53
N GLY A 506 12.68 14.97 23.83
CA GLY A 506 13.68 15.77 24.53
C GLY A 506 13.65 15.63 26.06
N ARG A 507 12.64 14.96 26.63
CA ARG A 507 12.52 14.72 28.07
C ARG A 507 13.18 13.39 28.45
N ALA A 508 13.79 13.34 29.62
CA ALA A 508 14.43 12.13 30.14
C ALA A 508 13.42 10.96 30.21
N PRO A 509 13.86 9.72 29.92
CA PRO A 509 13.00 8.55 30.04
C PRO A 509 12.47 8.40 31.48
N GLY A 510 11.27 7.84 31.60
CA GLY A 510 10.72 7.39 32.88
C GLY A 510 11.53 6.23 33.47
N PRO A 511 11.06 5.60 34.57
CA PRO A 511 11.71 4.43 35.16
C PRO A 511 11.91 3.31 34.14
N ASP A 512 12.95 2.48 34.28
CA ASP A 512 13.28 1.41 33.31
C ASP A 512 12.11 0.48 32.97
N LYS A 513 11.21 0.24 33.94
CA LYS A 513 10.01 -0.60 33.77
C LYS A 513 8.86 0.08 33.03
N ASP A 514 8.84 1.41 33.00
CA ASP A 514 7.86 2.21 32.28
C ASP A 514 8.51 3.49 31.73
N PRO A 515 9.26 3.39 30.62
CA PRO A 515 10.06 4.49 30.10
C PRO A 515 9.24 5.70 29.62
N ASN A 516 7.92 5.58 29.50
CA ASN A 516 7.04 6.66 29.04
C ASN A 516 6.43 7.46 30.18
N ARG A 517 6.47 6.94 31.42
CA ARG A 517 5.84 7.56 32.58
C ARG A 517 6.38 8.98 32.83
N GLY A 518 5.49 9.96 32.84
CA GLY A 518 5.80 11.37 33.08
C GLY A 518 6.41 12.12 31.90
N ARG A 519 6.55 11.50 30.71
CA ARG A 519 7.18 12.14 29.54
C ARG A 519 6.24 12.95 28.68
N PHE A 520 4.93 12.71 28.77
CA PHE A 520 3.91 13.23 27.86
C PHE A 520 2.95 14.20 28.58
N GLY A 521 3.45 14.87 29.63
CA GLY A 521 2.72 15.90 30.36
C GLY A 521 1.75 15.36 31.42
N GLY A 522 1.63 14.04 31.58
CA GLY A 522 0.91 13.40 32.69
C GLY A 522 -0.63 13.53 32.68
N LEU A 523 -1.22 14.18 31.67
CA LEU A 523 -2.66 14.40 31.56
C LEU A 523 -3.26 13.56 30.43
N ASN A 524 -4.36 12.87 30.72
CA ASN A 524 -5.09 12.08 29.71
C ASN A 524 -6.12 12.91 28.92
N SER A 525 -6.30 14.19 29.24
CA SER A 525 -7.22 15.08 28.54
C SER A 525 -6.67 16.50 28.49
N ARG A 526 -6.75 17.14 27.32
CA ARG A 526 -6.28 18.50 27.09
C ARG A 526 -6.93 19.11 25.85
N GLU A 527 -7.36 20.36 25.94
CA GLU A 527 -7.80 21.20 24.80
C GLU A 527 -8.80 20.51 23.85
N GLY A 528 -9.81 19.83 24.42
CA GLY A 528 -10.86 19.14 23.65
C GLY A 528 -10.48 17.74 23.15
N PHE A 529 -9.31 17.22 23.52
CA PHE A 529 -8.91 15.84 23.25
C PHE A 529 -8.82 15.02 24.54
N ARG A 530 -9.18 13.74 24.46
CA ARG A 530 -9.12 12.78 25.58
C ARG A 530 -8.58 11.43 25.11
N LEU A 531 -7.59 10.91 25.83
CA LEU A 531 -7.05 9.56 25.68
C LEU A 531 -7.73 8.63 26.70
N MET A 532 -8.31 7.54 26.20
CA MET A 532 -8.98 6.51 26.98
C MET A 532 -8.42 5.12 26.64
N ALA A 533 -8.53 4.17 27.56
CA ALA A 533 -8.30 2.76 27.27
C ALA A 533 -9.48 1.90 27.70
N ALA A 534 -9.78 0.87 26.91
CA ALA A 534 -10.71 -0.21 27.26
C ALA A 534 -10.00 -1.56 27.15
N PHE A 535 -10.50 -2.56 27.87
CA PHE A 535 -9.87 -3.88 27.97
C PHE A 535 -10.83 -4.96 27.49
N GLU A 536 -10.32 -5.89 26.68
CA GLU A 536 -11.02 -7.09 26.25
C GLU A 536 -10.20 -8.33 26.61
N PRO A 537 -10.85 -9.39 27.16
CA PRO A 537 -10.17 -10.65 27.45
C PRO A 537 -9.67 -11.30 26.15
N THR A 538 -8.60 -12.08 26.26
CA THR A 538 -8.15 -12.97 25.18
C THR A 538 -8.33 -14.43 25.58
N ASN A 539 -8.13 -15.35 24.65
CA ASN A 539 -8.16 -16.80 24.95
C ASN A 539 -6.99 -17.24 25.86
N ASP A 540 -5.96 -16.39 25.98
CA ASP A 540 -4.81 -16.61 26.85
C ASP A 540 -4.92 -15.69 28.07
N SER A 541 -4.97 -16.27 29.26
CA SER A 541 -5.09 -15.50 30.51
C SER A 541 -3.90 -14.60 30.80
N ASP A 542 -2.75 -14.85 30.17
CA ASP A 542 -1.55 -14.02 30.30
C ASP A 542 -1.54 -12.81 29.35
N TRP A 543 -2.57 -12.65 28.51
CA TRP A 543 -2.68 -11.54 27.58
C TRP A 543 -4.04 -10.85 27.66
N VAL A 544 -4.02 -9.52 27.62
CA VAL A 544 -5.22 -8.70 27.47
C VAL A 544 -5.13 -7.90 26.17
N THR A 545 -6.27 -7.71 25.50
CA THR A 545 -6.36 -6.73 24.42
C THR A 545 -6.69 -5.37 25.00
N ILE A 546 -5.83 -4.39 24.75
CA ILE A 546 -6.03 -3.00 25.16
C ILE A 546 -6.46 -2.20 23.93
N ILE A 547 -7.49 -1.39 24.09
CA ILE A 547 -8.04 -0.54 23.05
C ILE A 547 -7.88 0.90 23.45
N LEU A 548 -6.88 1.55 22.89
CA LEU A 548 -6.55 2.94 23.11
C LEU A 548 -7.38 3.80 22.15
N THR A 549 -8.05 4.82 22.67
CA THR A 549 -8.88 5.73 21.88
C THR A 549 -8.52 7.15 22.25
N VAL A 550 -8.07 7.92 21.26
CA VAL A 550 -8.05 9.38 21.34
C VAL A 550 -9.37 9.86 20.76
N GLU A 551 -10.20 10.45 21.59
CA GLU A 551 -11.47 11.05 21.22
C GLU A 551 -11.34 12.56 21.26
N ALA A 552 -11.88 13.20 20.23
CA ALA A 552 -11.98 14.65 20.17
C ALA A 552 -13.43 15.09 20.37
N GLU A 553 -13.59 16.14 21.16
CA GLU A 553 -14.87 16.81 21.37
C GLU A 553 -15.34 17.50 20.10
N ARG A 554 -16.65 17.77 19.98
CA ARG A 554 -17.23 18.44 18.81
C ARG A 554 -16.64 19.83 18.52
N SER A 555 -16.04 20.46 19.52
CA SER A 555 -15.36 21.76 19.41
C SER A 555 -13.96 21.67 18.80
N ALA A 556 -13.34 20.49 18.83
CA ALA A 556 -12.01 20.27 18.29
C ALA A 556 -12.07 20.16 16.75
N LYS A 557 -11.19 20.87 16.07
CA LYS A 557 -11.10 20.83 14.60
C LYS A 557 -10.28 19.62 14.18
N ILE A 558 -10.91 18.67 13.49
CA ILE A 558 -10.27 17.50 12.88
C ILE A 558 -10.62 17.48 11.39
N GLY A 559 -9.60 17.52 10.54
CA GLY A 559 -9.73 17.27 9.10
C GLY A 559 -9.53 15.80 8.74
N LEU A 560 -9.98 15.39 7.54
CA LEU A 560 -9.64 14.08 7.00
C LEU A 560 -8.11 13.89 6.90
N GLY A 561 -7.61 12.75 7.37
CA GLY A 561 -6.18 12.42 7.36
C GLY A 561 -5.40 12.93 8.58
N ASP A 562 -6.03 13.66 9.50
CA ASP A 562 -5.43 13.98 10.79
C ASP A 562 -5.10 12.71 11.56
N SER A 563 -4.02 12.74 12.36
CA SER A 563 -3.49 11.54 13.01
C SER A 563 -2.93 11.84 14.40
N ALA A 564 -2.89 10.79 15.21
CA ALA A 564 -2.28 10.77 16.53
C ALA A 564 -1.09 9.80 16.51
N TRP A 565 0.04 10.22 17.06
CA TRP A 565 1.17 9.34 17.33
C TRP A 565 0.97 8.67 18.69
N PHE A 566 0.78 7.36 18.71
CA PHE A 566 0.78 6.56 19.93
C PHE A 566 2.20 6.06 20.20
N VAL A 567 2.73 6.39 21.37
CA VAL A 567 4.03 5.91 21.87
C VAL A 567 3.78 4.87 22.95
N LEU A 568 4.09 3.63 22.60
CA LEU A 568 3.96 2.43 23.43
C LEU A 568 5.26 2.13 24.18
N HIS A 569 5.22 1.08 25.00
CA HIS A 569 6.43 0.56 25.65
C HIS A 569 7.47 0.07 24.59
N PRO A 570 8.79 0.16 24.84
CA PRO A 570 9.82 -0.28 23.88
C PRO A 570 9.80 -1.78 23.51
N THR A 571 9.02 -2.61 24.20
CA THR A 571 8.83 -4.03 23.86
C THR A 571 7.88 -4.26 22.70
N PHE A 572 7.18 -3.23 22.24
CA PHE A 572 6.38 -3.27 21.01
C PHE A 572 7.28 -2.99 19.80
N SER A 573 7.05 -3.70 18.70
CA SER A 573 7.77 -3.51 17.44
C SER A 573 6.76 -3.21 16.32
N PRO A 574 6.61 -1.93 15.91
CA PRO A 574 7.29 -0.73 16.42
C PRO A 574 6.70 -0.21 17.75
N SER A 575 7.50 0.58 18.49
CA SER A 575 7.08 1.19 19.77
C SER A 575 6.38 2.55 19.61
N ALA A 576 6.39 3.14 18.40
CA ALA A 576 5.66 4.35 18.08
C ALA A 576 4.89 4.15 16.78
N LEU A 577 3.62 4.52 16.77
CA LEU A 577 2.69 4.28 15.66
C LEU A 577 1.87 5.52 15.39
N LYS A 578 1.82 5.92 14.13
CA LYS A 578 0.90 6.97 13.67
C LYS A 578 -0.44 6.34 13.31
N VAL A 579 -1.53 6.86 13.87
CA VAL A 579 -2.89 6.35 13.71
C VAL A 579 -3.80 7.48 13.26
N THR A 580 -4.44 7.32 12.10
CA THR A 580 -5.36 8.31 11.53
C THR A 580 -6.71 8.33 12.25
N PHE A 581 -7.29 9.52 12.39
CA PHE A 581 -8.65 9.71 12.89
C PHE A 581 -9.68 9.20 11.88
N ARG A 582 -10.71 8.50 12.38
CA ARG A 582 -11.93 8.17 11.65
C ARG A 582 -13.10 8.84 12.36
N GLY A 583 -13.67 9.87 11.74
CA GLY A 583 -14.56 10.80 12.44
C GLY A 583 -13.80 11.51 13.55
N ASN A 584 -14.34 11.50 14.77
CA ASN A 584 -13.73 12.16 15.92
C ASN A 584 -12.80 11.26 16.77
N ARG A 585 -12.46 10.06 16.29
CA ARG A 585 -11.67 9.09 17.07
C ARG A 585 -10.48 8.52 16.29
N ALA A 586 -9.30 8.49 16.92
CA ALA A 586 -8.17 7.67 16.51
C ALA A 586 -8.05 6.48 17.47
N ARG A 587 -8.13 5.25 16.93
CA ARG A 587 -8.23 4.03 17.75
C ARG A 587 -7.10 3.06 17.44
N LEU A 588 -6.32 2.71 18.46
CA LEU A 588 -5.25 1.72 18.40
C LEU A 588 -5.62 0.50 19.25
N ARG A 589 -5.45 -0.69 18.68
CA ARG A 589 -5.71 -1.97 19.36
C ARG A 589 -4.44 -2.77 19.48
N ILE A 590 -4.05 -3.11 20.71
CA ILE A 590 -2.80 -3.80 21.03
C ILE A 590 -3.05 -4.97 22.00
N GLN A 591 -2.12 -5.92 22.09
CA GLN A 591 -2.08 -6.94 23.13
C GLN A 591 -0.85 -6.78 24.02
N ALA A 592 -1.05 -6.92 25.32
CA ALA A 592 0.00 -6.75 26.32
C ALA A 592 -0.11 -7.78 27.47
N TRP A 593 1.04 -8.07 28.07
CA TRP A 593 1.22 -8.90 29.27
C TRP A 593 1.55 -8.02 30.50
N GLY A 594 1.05 -6.79 30.56
CA GLY A 594 1.33 -5.88 31.67
C GLY A 594 0.88 -4.45 31.39
N GLY A 595 0.76 -3.67 32.45
CA GLY A 595 0.45 -2.25 32.37
C GLY A 595 1.71 -1.42 32.11
N PHE A 596 1.52 -0.33 31.38
CA PHE A 596 2.57 0.65 31.08
C PHE A 596 1.93 2.00 30.78
N THR A 597 2.73 3.05 30.68
CA THR A 597 2.25 4.37 30.30
C THR A 597 2.27 4.53 28.78
N VAL A 598 1.13 4.93 28.22
CA VAL A 598 0.98 5.28 26.80
C VAL A 598 1.10 6.79 26.66
N GLY A 599 1.98 7.24 25.78
CA GLY A 599 2.04 8.63 25.32
C GLY A 599 1.27 8.81 24.03
N VAL A 600 0.64 9.96 23.85
CA VAL A 600 0.05 10.39 22.58
C VAL A 600 0.54 11.78 22.21
N TRP A 601 0.86 11.98 20.94
CA TRP A 601 1.20 13.27 20.36
C TRP A 601 0.31 13.60 19.16
N LEU A 602 -0.38 14.73 19.24
CA LEU A 602 -1.22 15.29 18.18
C LEU A 602 -0.46 16.43 17.52
N SER A 603 0.35 16.11 16.50
CA SER A 603 1.35 17.05 15.97
C SER A 603 0.74 18.33 15.39
N LYS A 604 -0.40 18.25 14.69
CA LYS A 604 -1.11 19.43 14.16
C LYS A 604 -1.69 20.34 15.24
N ALA A 605 -2.10 19.76 16.38
CA ALA A 605 -2.68 20.51 17.49
C ALA A 605 -1.61 20.97 18.50
N GLY A 606 -0.39 20.40 18.45
CA GLY A 606 0.66 20.66 19.41
C GLY A 606 0.37 20.08 20.80
N ILE A 607 -0.43 19.00 20.90
CA ILE A 607 -0.94 18.46 22.17
C ILE A 607 -0.30 17.10 22.50
N GLU A 608 0.21 16.98 23.73
CA GLU A 608 0.63 15.72 24.34
C GLU A 608 -0.44 15.22 25.32
N LEU A 609 -0.73 13.92 25.29
CA LEU A 609 -1.58 13.22 26.25
C LEU A 609 -0.81 12.04 26.83
N GLU A 610 -1.07 11.72 28.09
CA GLU A 610 -0.45 10.60 28.81
C GLU A 610 -1.52 9.76 29.50
N CYS A 611 -1.42 8.44 29.40
CA CYS A 611 -2.33 7.51 30.05
C CYS A 611 -1.56 6.34 30.69
N ASP A 612 -1.57 6.30 32.01
CA ASP A 612 -1.02 5.20 32.82
C ASP A 612 -2.07 4.07 32.91
N LEU A 613 -1.86 2.98 32.15
CA LEU A 613 -2.82 1.88 32.05
C LEU A 613 -3.10 1.20 33.40
N THR A 614 -2.14 1.25 34.33
CA THR A 614 -2.26 0.63 35.66
C THR A 614 -3.28 1.33 36.55
N LYS A 615 -3.56 2.61 36.27
CA LYS A 615 -4.46 3.48 37.06
C LYS A 615 -5.87 3.55 36.52
N ILE A 616 -6.16 2.88 35.41
CA ILE A 616 -7.49 2.92 34.79
C ILE A 616 -8.47 2.10 35.63
N GLU A 617 -9.61 2.71 35.93
CA GLU A 617 -10.70 2.02 36.60
C GLU A 617 -11.19 0.84 35.76
N GLY A 618 -11.34 -0.33 36.38
CA GLY A 618 -11.69 -1.56 35.67
C GLY A 618 -10.54 -2.22 34.89
N ALA A 619 -9.30 -1.73 34.99
CA ALA A 619 -8.15 -2.45 34.43
C ALA A 619 -8.03 -3.86 35.06
N PRO A 620 -7.82 -4.92 34.25
CA PRO A 620 -7.62 -6.27 34.76
C PRO A 620 -6.36 -6.38 35.64
N ASP A 621 -6.33 -7.36 36.53
CA ASP A 621 -5.21 -7.57 37.48
C ASP A 621 -3.86 -7.71 36.77
N ILE A 622 -3.85 -8.35 35.60
CA ILE A 622 -2.64 -8.48 34.79
C ILE A 622 -2.07 -7.12 34.33
N ILE A 623 -2.92 -6.10 34.17
CA ILE A 623 -2.49 -4.74 33.84
C ILE A 623 -2.11 -3.94 35.08
N LYS A 624 -2.76 -4.21 36.23
CA LYS A 624 -2.49 -3.46 37.47
C LYS A 624 -1.21 -3.89 38.16
N PHE A 625 -0.88 -5.18 38.10
CA PHE A 625 0.13 -5.79 38.97
C PHE A 625 1.31 -6.41 38.24
N ARG A 626 1.27 -6.52 36.91
CA ARG A 626 2.41 -6.89 36.07
C ARG A 626 2.80 -5.71 35.20
#